data_AF-A0A932FS24-F1
#
_entry.id   AF-A0A932FS24-F1
#
_cell.length_a   1.000
_cell.length_b   1.000
_cell.length_c   1.000
_cell.angle_alpha   90.00
_cell.angle_beta   90.00
_cell.angle_gamma   90.00
#
_symmetry.space_group_name_H-M   'P 1'
#
loop_
_entity.id
_entity.type
_entity.pdbx_description
1 polymer ?
#
loop_
_entity_poly.entity_id
_entity_poly.type
_entity_poly.pdbx_seq_one_letter_code
_entity_poly.pdbx_strand_id
1 'polypeptide(L)' 'MLTGDLRNQIDRIWDAFWSGGISNPLEVIEQITYLLFLKRLDDLHTLE' A
#
# COMPACT_ATOMS: atom_id res chain seq x y z
N MET A 1 -14.99 -1.59 -13.74
CA MET A 1 -15.44 -1.78 -12.35
C MET A 1 -14.35 -2.51 -11.60
N LEU A 2 -14.10 -2.16 -10.33
CA LEU A 2 -13.20 -2.93 -9.47
C LEU A 2 -13.82 -4.31 -9.22
N THR A 3 -13.07 -5.40 -9.42
CA THR A 3 -13.55 -6.75 -9.09
C THR A 3 -13.69 -6.90 -7.58
N GLY A 4 -14.51 -7.86 -7.12
CA GLY A 4 -14.67 -8.15 -5.69
C GLY A 4 -13.34 -8.50 -5.02
N ASP A 5 -12.49 -9.27 -5.70
CA ASP A 5 -11.19 -9.67 -5.19
C ASP A 5 -10.23 -8.49 -5.05
N LEU A 6 -10.21 -7.58 -6.03
CA LEU A 6 -9.36 -6.40 -5.98
C LEU A 6 -9.83 -5.43 -4.88
N ARG A 7 -11.15 -5.28 -4.69
CA ARG A 7 -11.70 -4.52 -3.56
C ARG A 7 -11.23 -5.09 -2.22
N ASN A 8 -11.38 -6.40 -2.04
CA ASN A 8 -11.00 -7.08 -0.79
C ASN A 8 -9.52 -6.91 -0.47
N GLN A 9 -8.64 -6.86 -1.49
CA GLN A 9 -7.22 -6.61 -1.29
C GLN A 9 -6.94 -5.18 -0.83
N ILE A 10 -7.62 -4.19 -1.42
CA ILE A 10 -7.51 -2.78 -1.00
C ILE A 10 -8.00 -2.61 0.44
N ASP A 11 -9.14 -3.21 0.78
CA ASP A 11 -9.73 -3.12 2.12
C ASP A 11 -8.77 -3.70 3.19
N ARG A 12 -8.12 -4.83 2.90
CA ARG A 12 -7.12 -5.43 3.80
C ARG A 12 -5.91 -4.52 4.05
N ILE A 13 -5.45 -3.81 3.03
CA ILE A 13 -4.34 -2.84 3.18
C ILE A 13 -4.80 -1.72 4.11
N TRP A 14 -6.02 -1.23 3.93
CA TRP A 14 -6.61 -0.20 4.77
C TRP A 14 -6.75 -0.63 6.23
N ASP A 15 -7.23 -1.86 6.47
CA ASP A 15 -7.35 -2.46 7.81
C ASP A 15 -5.98 -2.61 8.50
N ALA A 16 -4.92 -2.92 7.74
CA ALA A 16 -3.57 -3.03 8.28
C ALA A 16 -3.05 -1.67 8.80
N PHE A 17 -3.27 -0.59 8.06
CA PHE A 17 -2.91 0.75 8.52
C PHE A 17 -3.74 1.20 9.72
N TRP A 18 -5.05 0.93 9.69
CA TRP A 18 -5.95 1.26 10.79
C TRP A 18 -5.56 0.54 12.08
N SER A 19 -5.33 -0.77 12.01
CA SER A 19 -4.88 -1.58 13.17
C SER A 19 -3.47 -1.21 13.64
N GLY A 20 -2.63 -0.66 12.76
CA GLY A 20 -1.33 -0.07 13.06
C GLY A 20 -1.37 1.32 13.70
N GLY A 21 -2.56 1.91 13.89
CA GLY A 21 -2.74 3.22 14.52
C GLY A 21 -2.68 4.41 13.56
N ILE A 22 -2.63 4.18 12.25
CA ILE A 22 -2.65 5.22 11.22
C ILE A 22 -4.06 5.31 10.66
N SER A 23 -4.86 6.21 11.22
CA SER A 23 -6.26 6.40 10.84
C SER A 23 -6.50 7.55 9.86
N ASN A 24 -5.52 8.43 9.66
CA ASN A 24 -5.63 9.56 8.75
C ASN A 24 -5.47 9.09 7.29
N PRO A 25 -6.49 9.21 6.42
CA PRO A 25 -6.42 8.72 5.04
C PRO A 25 -5.27 9.32 4.23
N LEU A 26 -4.91 10.59 4.47
CA LEU A 26 -3.81 11.23 3.75
C LEU A 26 -2.46 10.59 4.10
N GLU A 27 -2.27 10.29 5.38
CA GLU A 27 -1.07 9.62 5.89
C GLU A 27 -0.98 8.19 5.37
N VAL A 28 -2.09 7.45 5.32
CA VAL A 28 -2.14 6.11 4.72
C VAL A 28 -1.68 6.14 3.26
N ILE A 29 -2.18 7.10 2.48
CA ILE A 29 -1.79 7.23 1.06
C ILE A 29 -0.30 7.58 0.91
N GLU A 30 0.22 8.45 1.78
CA GLU A 30 1.65 8.78 1.81
C GLU A 30 2.50 7.53 2.10
N GLN A 31 2.14 6.74 3.14
CA GLN A 31 2.86 5.50 3.47
C GLN A 31 2.81 4.47 2.34
N ILE A 32 1.64 4.27 1.71
CA ILE A 32 1.52 3.40 0.52
C ILE A 32 2.45 3.87 -0.59
N THR A 33 2.51 5.17 -0.83
CA THR A 33 3.37 5.75 -1.87
C THR A 33 4.86 5.50 -1.58
N TYR A 34 5.29 5.63 -0.33
CA TYR A 34 6.65 5.30 0.08
C TYR A 34 6.97 3.82 -0.10
N LEU A 35 6.07 2.90 0.27
CA LEU A 35 6.28 1.46 0.06
C LEU A 35 6.40 1.10 -1.43
N LEU A 36 5.56 1.71 -2.28
CA LEU A 36 5.63 1.50 -3.74
C LEU A 36 6.94 2.04 -4.32
N PHE A 37 7.43 3.18 -3.83
CA PHE A 37 8.72 3.73 -4.23
C PHE A 37 9.87 2.81 -3.83
N LEU A 38 9.91 2.35 -2.58
CA LEU A 38 10.93 1.43 -2.09
C LEU A 38 10.92 0.12 -2.87
N LYS A 39 9.74 -0.45 -3.15
CA LYS A 39 9.64 -1.68 -3.95
C LYS A 39 10.20 -1.47 -5.35
N ARG A 40 9.88 -0.36 -6.00
CA ARG A 40 10.41 -0.05 -7.33
C ARG A 40 11.93 0.11 -7.32
N LEU A 41 12.49 0.73 -6.28
CA LEU A 41 13.94 0.88 -6.13
C LEU A 41 14.63 -0.49 -5.96
N ASP A 42 14.06 -1.35 -5.12
CA ASP A 42 14.51 -2.73 -4.91
C ASP A 42 14.48 -3.57 -6.19
N ASP A 43 13.41 -3.44 -6.98
CA ASP A 43 13.30 -4.10 -8.29
C ASP A 43 14.39 -3.63 -9.26
N LEU A 44 14.69 -2.33 -9.29
CA LEU A 44 15.74 -1.78 -10.15
C LEU A 44 17.14 -2.28 -9.75
N HIS A 45 17.43 -2.35 -8.45
CA HIS A 45 18.72 -2.85 -7.96
C HIS A 45 18.87 -4.37 -8.14
N THR A 46 17.80 -5.15 -8.03
CA THR A 46 17.86 -6.63 -8.17
C THR A 46 17.98 -7.08 -9.62
N LEU A 47 17.68 -6.19 -10.58
CA LEU A 47 17.82 -6.45 -12.01
C LEU A 47 19.25 -6.16 -12.55
N GLU A 48 20.14 -5.59 -11.73
CA GLU A 48 21.58 -5.39 -12.01
C GLU A 48 22.43 -6.57 -11.53
#